data_AF-F9HFY1-F1
#
_entry.id   AF-F9HFY1-F1
#
_cell.length_a   1.000
_cell.length_b   1.000
_cell.length_c   1.000
_cell.angle_alpha   90.00
_cell.angle_beta   90.00
_cell.angle_gamma   90.00
#
_symmetry.space_group_name_H-M   'P 1'
#
loop_
_entity.id
_entity.type
_entity.pdbx_description
1 polymer ?
#
loop_
_entity_poly.entity_id
_entity_poly.type
_entity_poly.pdbx_seq_one_letter_code
_entity_poly.pdbx_strand_id
1 'polypeptide(L)'
;MFQKMICLYLLLSNIIAYILYARDKKKAIKKQFRTSESLLLTVTLLGGGFGAYLAAKQFHHKTKKWYFKLAWLFGIMIALFLAWCSLY
;
A
#
# COMPACT_ATOMS: atom_id res chain seq x y z
N MET A 1 -1.57 25.48 2.86
CA MET A 1 -1.42 24.61 4.06
C MET A 1 -1.99 23.22 3.82
N PHE A 2 -3.19 23.10 3.25
CA PHE A 2 -3.91 21.84 3.01
C PHE A 2 -3.17 20.83 2.09
N GLN A 3 -2.60 21.29 0.97
CA GLN A 3 -1.81 20.44 0.05
C GLN A 3 -0.62 19.75 0.74
N LYS A 4 0.09 20.46 1.63
CA LYS A 4 1.21 19.88 2.38
C LYS A 4 0.75 18.74 3.30
N MET A 5 -0.42 18.85 3.92
CA MET A 5 -0.99 17.78 4.76
C MET A 5 -1.36 16.54 3.93
N ILE A 6 -1.96 16.74 2.75
CA ILE A 6 -2.34 15.63 1.84
C ILE A 6 -1.08 14.89 1.35
N CYS A 7 -0.06 15.63 0.90
CA CYS A 7 1.20 15.03 0.49
C CYS A 7 1.86 14.25 1.64
N LEU A 8 1.87 14.80 2.86
CA LEU A 8 2.43 14.11 4.01
C LEU A 8 1.64 12.84 4.36
N TYR A 9 0.30 12.90 4.32
CA TYR A 9 -0.57 11.75 4.54
C TYR A 9 -0.31 10.64 3.52
N LEU A 10 -0.25 10.99 2.22
CA LEU A 10 0.04 10.02 1.15
C LEU A 10 1.44 9.42 1.29
N LEU A 11 2.43 10.22 1.69
CA LEU A 11 3.79 9.74 1.87
C LEU A 11 3.88 8.75 3.05
N LEU A 12 3.25 9.09 4.18
CA LEU A 12 3.17 8.22 5.35
C LEU A 12 2.38 6.93 5.06
N SER A 13 1.25 7.01 4.37
CA SER A 13 0.44 5.82 4.04
C SER A 13 1.20 4.85 3.14
N ASN A 14 1.99 5.34 2.17
CA ASN A 14 2.85 4.51 1.33
C ASN A 14 3.98 3.85 2.12
N ILE A 15 4.62 4.57 3.06
CA ILE A 15 5.64 3.99 3.95
C ILE A 15 5.03 2.89 4.83
N ILE A 16 3.88 3.16 5.45
CA ILE A 16 3.18 2.20 6.31
C ILE A 16 2.81 0.94 5.51
N ALA A 17 2.25 1.11 4.30
CA ALA A 17 1.93 0.01 3.40
C ALA A 17 3.19 -0.82 3.07
N TYR A 18 4.29 -0.16 2.72
CA TYR A 18 5.55 -0.84 2.41
C TYR A 18 6.05 -1.68 3.59
N ILE A 19 6.06 -1.11 4.81
CA ILE A 19 6.52 -1.79 6.02
C ILE A 19 5.62 -2.99 6.35
N LEU A 20 4.31 -2.87 6.17
CA LEU A 20 3.36 -3.98 6.39
C LEU A 20 3.64 -5.15 5.45
N TYR A 21 3.84 -4.89 4.16
CA TYR A 21 4.20 -5.93 3.18
C TYR A 21 5.57 -6.55 3.48
N ALA A 22 6.56 -5.74 3.87
CA ALA A 22 7.88 -6.21 4.26
C ALA A 22 7.82 -7.10 5.52
N ARG A 23 7.01 -6.69 6.52
CA ARG A 23 6.77 -7.47 7.74
C ARG A 23 6.05 -8.78 7.43
N ASP A 24 5.10 -8.78 6.50
CA ASP A 24 4.41 -10.00 6.08
C ASP A 24 5.39 -11.03 5.48
N LYS A 25 6.33 -10.59 4.63
CA LYS A 25 7.40 -11.47 4.13
C LYS A 25 8.31 -11.96 5.26
N LYS A 26 8.73 -11.09 6.18
CA LYS A 26 9.56 -11.52 7.34
C LYS A 26 8.85 -12.58 8.18
N LYS A 27 7.54 -12.44 8.42
CA LYS A 27 6.72 -13.44 9.12
C LYS A 27 6.61 -14.75 8.33
N ALA A 28 6.44 -14.68 7.01
CA ALA A 28 6.43 -15.86 6.15
C ALA A 28 7.75 -16.63 6.19
N ILE A 29 8.90 -15.94 6.25
CA ILE A 29 10.22 -16.56 6.40
C ILE A 29 10.36 -17.22 7.78
N LYS A 30 9.91 -16.53 8.84
CA LYS A 30 9.98 -17.04 10.23
C LYS A 30 8.92 -18.11 10.56
N LYS A 31 8.13 -18.58 9.59
CA LYS A 31 6.98 -19.49 9.78
C LYS A 31 6.00 -19.04 10.87
N GLN A 32 5.88 -17.73 11.08
CA GLN A 32 4.94 -17.14 12.04
C GLN A 32 3.57 -16.92 11.40
N PHE A 33 2.55 -16.66 12.23
CA PHE A 33 1.22 -16.29 11.76
C PHE A 33 1.29 -15.14 10.76
N ARG A 34 0.77 -15.39 9.55
CA ARG A 34 0.72 -14.39 8.47
C ARG A 34 -0.22 -13.26 8.84
N THR A 35 0.07 -12.06 8.33
CA THR A 35 -0.80 -10.90 8.54
C THR A 35 -2.08 -11.11 7.73
N SER A 36 -3.23 -10.75 8.31
CA SER A 36 -4.53 -10.90 7.62
C SER A 36 -4.50 -10.17 6.28
N GLU A 37 -4.94 -10.87 5.23
CA GLU A 37 -4.97 -10.32 3.87
C GLU A 37 -5.86 -9.07 3.80
N SER A 38 -6.94 -9.06 4.56
CA SER A 38 -7.84 -7.91 4.67
C SER A 38 -7.12 -6.65 5.13
N LEU A 39 -6.22 -6.75 6.11
CA LEU A 39 -5.49 -5.59 6.62
C LEU A 39 -4.52 -5.01 5.58
N LEU A 40 -3.85 -5.87 4.81
CA LEU A 40 -2.99 -5.44 3.70
C LEU A 40 -3.80 -4.74 2.61
N LEU A 41 -4.98 -5.29 2.27
CA LEU A 41 -5.88 -4.70 1.27
C LEU A 41 -6.45 -3.36 1.76
N THR A 42 -6.90 -3.26 3.01
CA THR A 42 -7.43 -2.02 3.58
C THR A 42 -6.38 -0.90 3.57
N VAL A 43 -5.15 -1.17 4.03
CA VAL A 43 -4.08 -0.16 4.04
C VAL A 43 -3.70 0.27 2.62
N THR A 44 -3.73 -0.66 1.67
CA THR A 44 -3.51 -0.36 0.26
C THR A 44 -4.59 0.58 -0.28
N LEU A 45 -5.87 0.31 0.02
CA LEU A 45 -7.02 1.11 -0.41
C LEU A 45 -7.06 2.49 0.26
N LEU A 46 -6.50 2.65 1.46
CA LEU A 46 -6.39 3.94 2.16
C LEU A 46 -5.38 4.92 1.54
N GLY A 47 -4.78 4.59 0.39
CA GLY A 47 -3.83 5.44 -0.35
C GLY A 47 -2.39 4.94 -0.36
N GLY A 48 -2.14 3.76 0.23
CA GLY A 48 -0.82 3.10 0.24
C GLY A 48 -0.53 2.24 -1.00
N GLY A 49 -1.29 2.42 -2.09
CA GLY A 49 -1.22 1.58 -3.30
C GLY A 49 0.17 1.45 -3.91
N PHE A 50 0.91 2.56 -3.99
CA PHE A 50 2.23 2.60 -4.59
C PHE A 50 3.29 1.91 -3.73
N GLY A 51 3.27 2.13 -2.42
CA GLY A 51 4.16 1.49 -1.45
C GLY A 51 3.91 -0.02 -1.34
N ALA A 52 2.64 -0.42 -1.39
CA ALA A 52 2.24 -1.83 -1.46
C ALA A 52 2.74 -2.52 -2.75
N TYR A 53 2.58 -1.86 -3.91
CA TYR A 53 3.09 -2.35 -5.18
C TYR A 53 4.62 -2.50 -5.18
N LEU A 54 5.35 -1.48 -4.72
CA LEU A 54 6.81 -1.51 -4.61
C LEU A 54 7.28 -2.64 -3.70
N ALA A 55 6.69 -2.78 -2.52
CA ALA A 55 7.03 -3.86 -1.61
C ALA A 55 6.73 -5.23 -2.24
N ALA A 56 5.56 -5.41 -2.83
CA ALA A 56 5.18 -6.67 -3.44
C ALA A 56 6.10 -7.07 -4.61
N LYS A 57 6.52 -6.10 -5.44
CA LYS A 57 7.48 -6.31 -6.53
C LYS A 57 8.87 -6.65 -5.99
N GLN A 58 9.39 -5.88 -5.04
CA GLN A 58 10.70 -6.13 -4.43
C GLN A 58 10.79 -7.50 -3.78
N PHE A 59 9.72 -7.89 -3.10
CA PHE A 59 9.68 -9.11 -2.32
C PHE A 59 9.17 -10.32 -3.10
N HIS A 60 8.72 -10.15 -4.35
CA HIS A 60 8.03 -11.16 -5.16
C HIS A 60 6.95 -11.90 -4.35
N HIS A 61 6.31 -11.19 -3.42
CA HIS A 61 5.40 -11.77 -2.44
C HIS A 61 3.96 -11.45 -2.82
N LYS A 62 3.12 -12.49 -2.95
CA LYS A 62 1.69 -12.40 -3.29
C LYS A 62 1.35 -11.66 -4.60
N THR A 63 2.28 -11.59 -5.56
CA THR A 63 2.06 -11.03 -6.90
C THR A 63 1.18 -11.89 -7.82
N LYS A 64 0.91 -13.15 -7.46
CA LYS A 64 0.04 -14.06 -8.25
C LYS A 64 -1.45 -13.87 -8.01
N LYS A 65 -1.85 -13.22 -6.91
CA LYS A 65 -3.27 -13.01 -6.57
C LYS A 65 -3.80 -11.76 -7.29
N TRP A 66 -4.79 -11.92 -8.15
CA TRP A 66 -5.33 -10.84 -8.98
C TRP A 66 -5.95 -9.69 -8.14
N TYR A 67 -6.65 -10.03 -7.05
CA TYR A 67 -7.27 -9.03 -6.16
C TYR A 67 -6.26 -8.12 -5.45
N PHE A 68 -5.02 -8.57 -5.22
CA PHE A 68 -3.95 -7.72 -4.71
C PHE A 68 -3.50 -6.68 -5.73
N LYS A 69 -3.41 -7.06 -7.01
CA LYS A 69 -3.08 -6.12 -8.10
C LYS A 69 -4.16 -5.05 -8.25
N LEU A 70 -5.43 -5.45 -8.18
CA LEU A 70 -6.56 -4.52 -8.19
C LEU A 70 -6.49 -3.55 -7.02
N ALA A 71 -6.25 -4.02 -5.80
CA ALA A 71 -6.13 -3.15 -4.64
C ALA A 71 -5.00 -2.12 -4.81
N TRP A 72 -3.84 -2.53 -5.36
CA TRP A 72 -2.74 -1.59 -5.65
C TRP A 72 -3.15 -0.53 -6.68
N LEU A 73 -3.80 -0.94 -7.77
CA LEU A 73 -4.31 -0.03 -8.80
C LEU A 73 -5.32 0.96 -8.22
N PHE A 74 -6.33 0.48 -7.50
CA PHE A 74 -7.32 1.34 -6.84
C PHE A 74 -6.67 2.29 -5.83
N GLY A 75 -5.74 1.81 -5.01
CA GLY A 75 -5.01 2.64 -4.06
C GLY A 75 -4.19 3.75 -4.74
N ILE A 76 -3.57 3.47 -5.88
CA ILE A 76 -2.85 4.46 -6.68
C ILE A 76 -3.83 5.46 -7.32
N MET A 77 -4.95 4.99 -7.86
CA MET A 77 -5.98 5.87 -8.43
C MET A 77 -6.54 6.84 -7.38
N ILE A 78 -6.83 6.36 -6.17
CA ILE A 78 -7.29 7.19 -5.06
C ILE A 78 -6.22 8.22 -4.69
N ALA A 79 -4.95 7.82 -4.60
CA ALA A 79 -3.86 8.73 -4.30
C ALA A 79 -3.69 9.83 -5.37
N LEU A 80 -3.78 9.46 -6.65
CA LEU A 80 -3.71 10.40 -7.78
C LEU A 80 -4.91 11.35 -7.79
N PHE A 81 -6.12 10.85 -7.52
CA PHE A 81 -7.33 11.65 -7.44
C PHE A 81 -7.25 12.67 -6.30
N LEU A 82 -6.79 12.26 -5.11
CA LEU A 82 -6.57 13.16 -3.98
C LEU A 82 -5.50 14.21 -4.28
N ALA A 83 -4.41 13.83 -4.95
CA ALA A 83 -3.38 14.76 -5.37
C ALA A 83 -3.92 15.78 -6.39
N TRP A 84 -4.66 15.32 -7.40
CA TRP A 84 -5.31 16.18 -8.40
C TRP A 84 -6.32 17.14 -7.76
N CYS A 85 -7.18 16.64 -6.89
CA CYS A 85 -8.15 17.44 -6.15
C CYS A 85 -7.47 18.48 -5.25
N SER A 86 -6.26 18.21 -4.75
CA SER A 86 -5.49 19.17 -3.94
C SER A 86 -4.84 20.31 -4.73
N LEU A 87 -4.82 20.22 -6.07
CA LEU A 87 -4.23 21.21 -6.99
C LEU A 87 -5.25 22.24 -7.49
N TYR A 88 -6.55 21.96 -7.35
CA TYR A 88 -7.66 22.86 -7.69
C TYR A 88 -8.26 23.45 -6.41
#